data_AF-A0A4Q3STJ8-F1
#
_entry.id   AF-A0A4Q3STJ8-F1
#
_cell.length_a   1.000
_cell.length_b   1.000
_cell.length_c   1.000
_cell.angle_alpha   90.00
_cell.angle_beta   90.00
_cell.angle_gamma   90.00
#
_symmetry.space_group_name_H-M   'P 1'
#
loop_
_entity.id
_entity.type
_entity.pdbx_description
1 polymer ?
#
loop_
_entity_poly.entity_id
_entity_poly.type
_entity_poly.pdbx_seq_one_letter_code
_entity_poly.pdbx_strand_id
1 'polypeptide(L)'
;MTDQARRFPVGLTIAVAISLSILIGLGAWQLQRLAWKEGLLARVEALQATPAQSASAALERMAAGADLDFARISIECPGLASAPYLQL
;
A
#
# COMPACT_ATOMS: atom_id res chain seq x y z
N MET A 1 -49.35 43.08 -3.80
CA MET A 1 -48.76 43.00 -2.44
C MET A 1 -47.82 41.82 -2.41
N THR A 2 -46.56 42.15 -2.69
CA THR A 2 -45.40 41.28 -2.61
C THR A 2 -45.19 40.82 -1.18
N ASP A 3 -45.19 39.52 -0.93
CA ASP A 3 -44.07 38.88 -0.24
C ASP A 3 -44.18 37.35 -0.34
N GLN A 4 -43.77 36.80 -1.48
CA GLN A 4 -43.29 35.42 -1.48
C GLN A 4 -41.89 35.50 -0.88
N ALA A 5 -41.83 35.63 0.45
CA ALA A 5 -40.59 35.63 1.20
C ALA A 5 -39.80 34.42 0.73
N ARG A 6 -38.72 34.71 0.01
CA ARG A 6 -37.72 33.82 -0.54
C ARG A 6 -37.26 32.92 0.61
N ARG A 7 -37.98 31.82 0.84
CA ARG A 7 -37.75 30.89 1.95
C ARG A 7 -36.46 30.19 1.58
N PHE A 8 -35.36 30.83 2.01
CA PHE A 8 -34.01 30.40 1.72
C PHE A 8 -33.98 28.88 1.95
N PRO A 9 -33.46 28.08 1.03
CA PRO A 9 -33.58 26.62 1.12
C PRO A 9 -32.59 26.10 2.16
N VAL A 10 -32.78 26.49 3.43
CA VAL A 10 -31.90 26.21 4.57
C VAL A 10 -31.68 24.70 4.71
N GLY A 11 -32.71 23.89 4.49
CA GLY A 11 -32.58 22.43 4.46
C GLY A 11 -31.64 21.92 3.36
N LEU A 12 -31.73 22.49 2.15
CA LEU A 12 -30.84 22.14 1.04
C LEU A 12 -29.40 22.61 1.33
N THR A 13 -29.22 23.81 1.88
CA THR A 13 -27.90 24.33 2.26
C THR A 13 -27.24 23.44 3.31
N ILE A 14 -27.99 22.99 4.32
CA ILE A 14 -27.47 22.06 5.35
C ILE A 14 -27.11 20.71 4.71
N ALA A 15 -27.97 20.16 3.87
CA ALA A 15 -27.69 18.90 3.18
C ALA A 15 -26.41 18.99 2.33
N VAL A 16 -26.25 20.06 1.54
CA VAL A 16 -25.04 20.31 0.76
C VAL A 16 -23.82 20.48 1.65
N ALA A 17 -23.91 21.21 2.75
CA ALA A 17 -22.80 21.39 3.69
C ALA A 17 -22.34 20.06 4.31
N ILE A 18 -23.29 19.18 4.68
CA ILE A 18 -22.99 17.85 5.19
C ILE A 18 -22.33 16.99 4.10
N SER A 19 -22.92 16.94 2.91
CA SER A 19 -22.34 16.19 1.78
C SER A 19 -20.94 16.68 1.44
N LEU A 20 -20.73 17.99 1.37
CA LEU A 20 -19.42 18.58 1.11
C LEU A 20 -18.40 18.19 2.18
N SER A 21 -18.78 18.24 3.46
CA SER A 21 -17.92 17.84 4.57
C SER A 21 -17.50 16.36 4.47
N ILE A 22 -18.44 15.48 4.11
CA ILE A 22 -18.17 14.06 3.86
C ILE A 22 -17.23 13.88 2.68
N LEU A 23 -17.47 14.58 1.55
CA LEU A 23 -16.64 14.49 0.36
C LEU A 23 -15.20 14.94 0.64
N ILE A 24 -15.02 16.02 1.41
CA ILE A 24 -13.70 16.50 1.81
C ILE A 24 -13.03 15.50 2.74
N GLY A 25 -13.73 14.99 3.74
CA GLY A 25 -13.20 13.98 4.66
C GLY A 25 -12.78 12.70 3.95
N LEU A 26 -13.61 12.22 3.02
CA LEU A 26 -13.28 11.08 2.17
C LEU A 26 -12.09 11.40 1.25
N GLY A 27 -12.07 12.57 0.60
CA GLY A 27 -10.97 12.99 -0.26
C GLY A 27 -9.63 13.03 0.48
N ALA A 28 -9.61 13.61 1.68
CA ALA A 28 -8.43 13.64 2.53
C ALA A 28 -7.98 12.22 2.94
N TRP A 29 -8.93 11.36 3.31
CA TRP A 29 -8.64 9.97 3.64
C TRP A 29 -8.08 9.19 2.43
N GLN A 30 -8.63 9.42 1.23
CA GLN A 30 -8.15 8.80 0.00
C GLN A 30 -6.70 9.20 -0.30
N LEU A 31 -6.34 10.48 -0.12
CA LEU A 31 -4.96 10.95 -0.30
C LEU A 31 -4.01 10.33 0.74
N GLN A 32 -4.42 10.26 2.01
CA GLN A 32 -3.64 9.59 3.05
C GLN A 32 -3.45 8.10 2.72
N ARG A 33 -4.50 7.45 2.22
CA ARG A 33 -4.48 6.03 1.83
C ARG A 33 -3.59 5.79 0.62
N LEU A 34 -3.58 6.70 -0.34
CA LEU A 34 -2.67 6.67 -1.49
C LEU A 34 -1.22 6.76 -1.01
N ALA A 35 -0.89 7.77 -0.22
CA ALA A 35 0.48 7.98 0.28
C ALA A 35 1.00 6.77 1.07
N TRP A 36 0.14 6.15 1.89
CA TRP A 36 0.48 4.90 2.58
C TRP A 36 0.80 3.76 1.61
N LYS A 37 -0.03 3.57 0.57
CA LYS A 37 0.20 2.54 -0.44
C LYS A 37 1.47 2.79 -1.26
N GLU A 38 1.70 4.04 -1.68
CA GLU A 38 2.89 4.43 -2.41
C GLU A 38 4.16 4.19 -1.59
N GLY A 39 4.14 4.50 -0.29
CA GLY A 39 5.26 4.19 0.61
C GLY A 39 5.55 2.69 0.72
N LEU A 40 4.51 1.85 0.75
CA LEU A 40 4.67 0.39 0.72
C LEU A 40 5.25 -0.09 -0.61
N LEU A 41 4.75 0.42 -1.73
CA LEU A 41 5.26 0.06 -3.06
C LEU A 41 6.73 0.47 -3.24
N ALA A 42 7.08 1.70 -2.87
CA ALA A 42 8.47 2.17 -2.93
C ALA A 42 9.42 1.31 -2.09
N ARG A 43 8.97 0.86 -0.91
CA ARG A 43 9.73 -0.08 -0.08
C ARG A 43 9.92 -1.43 -0.77
N VAL A 44 8.87 -1.99 -1.35
CA VAL A 44 8.95 -3.26 -2.08
C VAL A 44 9.85 -3.13 -3.31
N GLU A 45 9.75 -2.04 -4.08
CA GLU A 45 10.61 -1.78 -5.23
C GLU A 45 12.09 -1.67 -4.84
N ALA A 46 12.41 -1.00 -3.74
CA ALA A 46 13.78 -0.92 -3.23
C ALA A 46 14.36 -2.30 -2.87
N LEU A 47 13.54 -3.16 -2.25
CA LEU A 47 13.93 -4.53 -1.91
C LEU A 47 14.03 -5.42 -3.16
N GLN A 48 13.15 -5.23 -4.15
CA GLN A 48 13.24 -5.93 -5.42
C GLN A 48 14.47 -5.51 -6.22
N ALA A 49 14.88 -4.25 -6.22
CA ALA A 49 16.08 -3.78 -6.92
C ALA A 49 17.38 -4.33 -6.31
N THR A 50 17.33 -4.84 -5.08
CA THR A 50 18.48 -5.44 -4.41
C THR A 50 18.75 -6.85 -4.98
N PRO A 51 20.02 -7.20 -5.28
CA PRO A 51 20.37 -8.54 -5.73
C PRO A 51 19.98 -9.60 -4.69
N ALA A 52 19.65 -10.80 -5.19
CA ALA A 52 19.27 -11.92 -4.34
C ALA A 52 20.40 -12.29 -3.36
N GLN A 53 20.06 -12.37 -2.08
CA GLN A 53 21.01 -12.73 -1.03
C GLN A 53 20.91 -14.22 -0.73
N SER A 54 21.97 -14.85 -0.22
CA SER A 54 21.87 -16.24 0.22
C SER A 54 20.85 -16.37 1.35
N ALA A 55 20.15 -17.50 1.38
CA ALA A 55 19.16 -17.76 2.42
C ALA A 55 19.74 -17.72 3.84
N SER A 56 21.01 -18.13 4.02
CA SER A 56 21.69 -18.05 5.32
C SER A 56 21.86 -16.59 5.79
N ALA A 57 22.34 -15.70 4.93
CA ALA A 57 22.51 -14.29 5.24
C ALA A 57 21.17 -13.58 5.50
N ALA A 58 20.12 -13.99 4.79
CA ALA A 58 18.76 -13.51 5.04
C ALA A 58 18.25 -13.96 6.42
N LEU A 59 18.42 -15.23 6.80
CA LEU A 59 18.00 -15.72 8.11
C LEU A 59 18.72 -15.02 9.26
N GLU A 60 20.02 -14.76 9.14
CA GLU A 60 20.79 -14.00 10.14
C GLU A 60 20.26 -12.57 10.30
N ARG A 61 19.99 -11.88 9.18
CA ARG A 61 19.41 -10.54 9.21
C ARG A 61 18.00 -10.52 9.81
N MET A 62 17.18 -11.52 9.49
CA MET A 62 15.85 -11.67 10.09
C MET A 62 15.94 -11.88 11.60
N ALA A 63 16.86 -12.73 12.05
CA ALA A 63 17.12 -12.95 13.48
C ALA A 63 17.64 -11.69 14.19
N ALA A 64 18.38 -10.83 13.47
CA ALA A 64 18.79 -9.51 13.94
C ALA A 64 17.66 -8.46 13.94
N GLY A 65 16.43 -8.84 13.56
CA GLY A 65 15.25 -7.98 13.56
C GLY A 65 15.03 -7.20 12.27
N ALA A 66 15.74 -7.51 11.18
CA ALA A 66 15.46 -6.90 9.88
C ALA A 66 14.15 -7.45 9.30
N ASP A 67 13.31 -6.55 8.82
CA ASP A 67 12.09 -6.90 8.09
C ASP A 67 12.46 -7.25 6.63
N LEU A 68 12.33 -8.54 6.30
CA LEU A 68 12.71 -9.12 5.00
C LEU A 68 11.50 -9.44 4.12
N ASP A 69 10.33 -8.89 4.42
CA ASP A 69 9.16 -9.06 3.57
C ASP A 69 9.49 -8.64 2.13
N PHE A 70 9.21 -9.54 1.17
CA PHE A 70 9.49 -9.39 -0.26
C PHE A 70 10.97 -9.29 -0.66
N ALA A 71 11.92 -9.59 0.24
CA ALA A 71 13.33 -9.68 -0.12
C ALA A 71 13.61 -10.88 -1.04
N ARG A 72 14.44 -10.70 -2.07
CA ARG A 72 14.87 -11.82 -2.92
C ARG A 72 15.95 -12.64 -2.22
N ILE A 73 15.75 -13.95 -2.16
CA ILE A 73 16.75 -14.88 -1.65
C ILE A 73 17.08 -15.96 -2.68
N SER A 74 18.34 -16.36 -2.73
CA SER A 74 18.77 -17.59 -3.40
C SER A 74 18.91 -18.71 -2.37
N ILE A 75 18.39 -19.88 -2.72
CA ILE A 75 18.56 -21.11 -1.95
C ILE A 75 19.41 -22.07 -2.76
N GLU A 76 20.42 -22.64 -2.13
CA GLU A 76 21.10 -23.82 -2.67
C GLU A 76 20.31 -25.05 -2.24
N CYS A 77 19.80 -25.80 -3.21
CA CYS A 77 19.10 -27.06 -2.95
C CYS A 77 20.05 -28.22 -3.29
N PRO A 78 20.56 -28.97 -2.30
CA PRO A 78 21.58 -30.00 -2.52
C PRO A 78 21.15 -31.10 -3.51
N GLY A 79 19.84 -31.37 -3.61
CA GLY A 79 19.28 -32.39 -4.49
C GLY A 79 18.88 -31.90 -5.88
N LEU A 80 19.03 -30.60 -6.18
CA LEU A 80 18.58 -30.03 -7.45
C LEU A 80 19.38 -30.58 -8.64
N ALA A 81 20.69 -30.74 -8.48
CA ALA A 81 21.57 -31.28 -9.51
C ALA A 81 21.32 -32.77 -9.80
N SER A 82 20.71 -33.50 -8.86
CA SER A 82 20.39 -34.93 -8.99
C SER A 82 18.95 -35.20 -9.46
N ALA A 83 18.15 -34.16 -9.73
CA ALA A 83 16.74 -34.32 -10.07
C ALA A 83 16.57 -34.79 -11.53
N PRO A 84 15.96 -35.97 -11.77
CA PRO A 84 15.90 -36.59 -13.11
C PRO A 84 14.98 -35.87 -14.12
N TYR A 85 14.23 -34.85 -13.70
CA TYR A 85 13.23 -34.15 -14.50
C TYR A 85 13.54 -32.66 -14.75
N LEU A 86 14.71 -32.17 -14.34
CA LEU A 86 15.14 -30.80 -14.61
C LEU A 86 16.05 -30.78 -15.85
N GLN A 87 15.52 -30.32 -16.99
CA GLN A 87 16.35 -29.88 -18.11
C GLN A 87 16.65 -28.39 -17.89
N LEU A 88 17.93 -28.09 -17.61
CA LEU A 88 18.47 -26.73 -17.47
C LEU A 88 18.69 -26.08 -18.83
#